data_AF-A0A179SCH8-F1
#
_entry.id   AF-A0A179SCH8-F1
#
_cell.length_a   1.000
_cell.length_b   1.000
_cell.length_c   1.000
_cell.angle_alpha   90.00
_cell.angle_beta   90.00
_cell.angle_gamma   90.00
#
_symmetry.space_group_name_H-M   'P 1'
#
loop_
_entity.id
_entity.type
_entity.pdbx_description
1 polymer ?
#
loop_
_entity_poly.entity_id
_entity_poly.type
_entity_poly.pdbx_seq_one_letter_code
_entity_poly.pdbx_strand_id
1 'polypeptide(L)' 'MRARASILHRLHGADAYYLARERARRPDGRRITFWTKIAVEVARLEGREIGARASDRWR' A
#
# COMPACT_ATOMS: atom_id res chain seq x y z
N MET A 1 0.98 -10.29 3.82
CA MET A 1 0.86 -9.10 2.94
C MET A 1 2.19 -8.75 2.27
N ARG A 2 3.30 -8.80 3.01
CA ARG A 2 4.68 -8.65 2.50
C ARG A 2 4.98 -9.30 1.15
N ALA A 3 4.70 -10.60 0.95
CA ALA A 3 4.96 -11.26 -0.34
C ALA A 3 4.24 -10.60 -1.55
N ARG A 4 3.00 -10.15 -1.36
CA ARG A 4 2.22 -9.44 -2.39
C ARG A 4 2.74 -8.02 -2.62
N ALA A 5 3.17 -7.34 -1.56
CA ALA A 5 3.81 -6.04 -1.66
C ALA A 5 5.17 -6.13 -2.38
N SER A 6 5.95 -7.18 -2.12
CA SER A 6 7.21 -7.45 -2.82
C SER A 6 6.99 -7.76 -4.30
N ILE A 7 5.95 -8.53 -4.65
CA ILE A 7 5.56 -8.75 -6.05
C ILE A 7 5.17 -7.43 -6.72
N LEU A 8 4.32 -6.62 -6.06
CA LEU A 8 3.90 -5.32 -6.60
C LEU A 8 5.09 -4.38 -6.79
N HIS A 9 6.00 -4.33 -5.81
CA HIS A 9 7.23 -3.53 -5.87
C HIS A 9 8.18 -4.04 -6.96
N ARG A 10 8.29 -5.36 -7.16
CA ARG A 10 9.10 -5.92 -8.26
C ARG A 10 8.53 -5.59 -9.64
N LEU A 11 7.20 -5.51 -9.76
CA LEU A 11 6.52 -5.23 -11.03
C LEU A 11 6.46 -3.74 -11.37
N HIS A 12 6.38 -2.86 -10.36
CA HIS A 12 6.11 -1.43 -10.55
C HIS A 12 7.15 -0.49 -9.93
N GLY A 13 8.18 -1.02 -9.25
CA GLY A 13 9.22 -0.22 -8.62
C GLY A 13 8.65 0.85 -7.69
N ALA A 14 9.15 2.09 -7.84
CA ALA A 14 8.78 3.25 -7.04
C ALA A 14 7.30 3.69 -7.18
N ASP A 15 6.59 3.21 -8.20
CA ASP A 15 5.15 3.49 -8.41
C ASP A 15 4.25 2.54 -7.63
N ALA A 16 4.80 1.44 -7.09
CA ALA A 16 4.02 0.43 -6.38
C ALA A 16 3.22 1.02 -5.21
N TYR A 17 3.79 1.98 -4.49
CA TYR A 17 3.11 2.68 -3.40
C TYR A 17 1.89 3.46 -3.92
N TYR A 18 2.05 4.24 -4.99
CA TYR A 18 0.99 5.08 -5.54
C TYR A 18 -0.14 4.24 -6.15
N LEU A 19 0.19 3.14 -6.83
CA LEU A 19 -0.79 2.20 -7.36
C LEU A 19 -1.62 1.52 -6.26
N ALA A 20 -0.97 1.10 -5.16
CA ALA A 20 -1.68 0.54 -4.02
C ALA A 20 -2.59 1.58 -3.36
N ARG A 21 -2.11 2.82 -3.21
CA ARG A 21 -2.89 3.93 -2.66
C ARG A 21 -4.06 4.33 -3.55
N GLU A 22 -3.90 4.35 -4.86
CA GLU A 22 -4.98 4.66 -5.79
C GLU A 22 -6.08 3.58 -5.72
N ARG A 23 -5.69 2.30 -5.67
CA ARG A 23 -6.64 1.20 -5.52
C ARG A 23 -7.33 1.16 -4.16
N ALA A 24 -6.68 1.67 -3.10
CA ALA A 24 -7.32 1.87 -1.80
C ALA A 24 -8.35 3.02 -1.81
N ARG A 25 -8.19 3.99 -2.73
CA ARG A 25 -9.11 5.15 -2.89
C ARG A 25 -10.31 4.86 -3.78
N ARG A 26 -10.25 3.84 -4.66
CA ARG A 26 -11.38 3.41 -5.48
C ARG A 26 -12.24 2.43 -4.69
N PRO A 27 -13.46 2.80 -4.25
CA PRO A 27 -14.25 1.99 -3.34
C PRO A 27 -15.03 0.91 -4.10
N ASP A 28 -14.34 -0.13 -4.56
CA ASP A 28 -14.97 -1.37 -5.02
C ASP A 28 -15.15 -2.36 -3.83
N GLY A 29 -15.67 -1.84 -2.72
CA GLY A 29 -15.90 -2.60 -1.48
C GLY A 29 -14.64 -3.30 -0.93
N ARG A 30 -14.76 -4.59 -0.58
CA ARG A 30 -13.81 -5.48 0.17
C ARG A 30 -12.30 -5.35 -0.10
N ARG A 31 -11.87 -4.65 -1.16
CA ARG A 31 -10.47 -4.50 -1.54
C ARG A 31 -9.79 -3.26 -0.94
N ILE A 32 -10.51 -2.31 -0.33
CA ILE A 32 -9.90 -1.13 0.31
C ILE A 32 -8.88 -1.57 1.37
N THR A 33 -9.29 -2.37 2.35
CA THR A 33 -8.39 -2.85 3.43
C THR A 33 -7.22 -3.67 2.90
N PHE A 34 -7.44 -4.44 1.82
CA PHE A 34 -6.37 -5.18 1.14
C PHE A 34 -5.32 -4.21 0.57
N TRP A 35 -5.74 -3.24 -0.23
CA TRP A 35 -4.83 -2.29 -0.88
C TRP A 35 -4.17 -1.33 0.10
N THR A 36 -4.86 -0.93 1.17
CA THR A 36 -4.25 -0.19 2.30
C THR A 36 -3.11 -0.98 2.92
N LYS A 37 -3.33 -2.26 3.25
CA LYS A 37 -2.27 -3.11 3.81
C LYS A 37 -1.11 -3.29 2.84
N ILE A 38 -1.37 -3.39 1.53
CA ILE A 38 -0.31 -3.44 0.52
C ILE A 38 0.47 -2.13 0.45
N ALA A 39 -0.20 -0.97 0.46
CA ALA A 39 0.45 0.34 0.40
C ALA A 39 1.38 0.58 1.61
N VAL A 40 0.96 0.16 2.80
CA VAL A 40 1.78 0.23 4.02
C VAL A 40 3.03 -0.65 3.90
N GLU A 41 2.88 -1.89 3.43
CA GLU A 41 3.99 -2.81 3.28
C GLU A 41 4.97 -2.41 2.18
N VAL A 42 4.48 -1.85 1.07
CA VAL A 42 5.36 -1.31 0.00
C VAL A 42 6.18 -0.16 0.51
N ALA A 43 5.58 0.78 1.25
CA ALA A 43 6.34 1.90 1.78
C ALA A 43 7.38 1.47 2.83
N ARG A 44 7.10 0.43 3.62
CA ARG A 44 8.10 -0.20 4.50
C ARG A 44 9.28 -0.78 3.70
N LEU A 45 9.01 -1.41 2.55
CA LEU A 45 10.06 -1.93 1.67
C LEU A 45 10.90 -0.81 1.05
N GLU A 46 10.26 0.31 0.70
CA GLU A 46 10.93 1.48 0.12
C GLU A 46 11.61 2.38 1.17
N GLY A 47 11.56 2.04 2.46
CA GLY A 47 12.08 2.88 3.53
C GLY A 47 11.36 4.23 3.66
N ARG A 48 10.17 4.37 3.08
CA ARG A 48 9.35 5.58 3.22
C ARG A 48 8.76 5.62 4.62
N GLU A 49 9.00 6.72 5.33
CA GLU A 49 8.40 6.98 6.63
C GLU A 49 6.90 7.25 6.46
N ILE A 50 6.09 6.20 6.45
CA ILE A 50 4.64 6.35 6.66
C ILE A 50 4.48 6.64 8.14
N GLY A 51 4.47 7.93 8.49
CA GLY A 51 4.23 8.36 9.86
C GLY A 51 3.01 7.64 10.43
N ALA A 52 3.11 7.13 11.65
CA ALA A 52 2.09 6.31 12.31
C ALA A 52 0.66 6.89 12.21
N ARG A 53 0.53 8.22 12.08
CA ARG A 53 -0.73 8.93 11.81
C ARG A 53 -1.44 8.52 10.52
N ALA A 54 -0.72 8.14 9.47
CA ALA A 54 -1.33 7.69 8.23
C ALA A 54 -1.96 6.30 8.41
N SER A 55 -1.34 5.39 9.17
CA SER A 55 -1.95 4.10 9.51
C SER A 55 -3.26 4.26 10.30
N ASP A 56 -3.37 5.28 11.16
CA ASP A 56 -4.61 5.63 11.87
C ASP A 56 -5.70 6.20 10.95
N ARG A 57 -5.33 6.93 9.89
CA ARG A 57 -6.30 7.54 8.95
C ARG A 57 -7.05 6.52 8.08
N TRP A 58 -6.56 5.29 8.00
CA TRP A 58 -7.14 4.23 7.16
C TRP A 58 -7.75 3.08 7.97
N ARG A 59 -8.02 3.29 9.26
CA ARG A 59 -8.67 2.31 10.13
C ARG A 59 -10.19 2.36 10.02
#